data_AF-A0A6G9SLA5-F1
#
_entry.id   AF-A0A6G9SLA5-F1
#
_cell.length_a   1.000
_cell.length_b   1.000
_cell.length_c   1.000
_cell.angle_alpha   90.00
_cell.angle_beta   90.00
_cell.angle_gamma   90.00
#
_symmetry.space_group_name_H-M   'P 1'
#
loop_
_entity.id
_entity.type
_entity.pdbx_description
1 polymer ?
#
loop_
_entity_poly.entity_id
_entity_poly.type
_entity_poly.pdbx_seq_one_letter_code
_entity_poly.pdbx_strand_id
1 'polypeptide(L)'
;MQGAAIEQLAKNFPDDLAMLEVFYNCAVNDSFDGSHDIFTPNPRYIALDIIIKQFSQHPQTLPLLRDKAENDPDEEVRKFAQKKLREWGVGM
;
A
#
# COMPACT_ATOMS: atom_id res chain seq x y z
N MET A 1 10.90 -4.69 -10.19
CA MET A 1 11.69 -3.43 -10.22
C MET A 1 10.91 -2.22 -9.67
N GLN A 2 9.61 -2.08 -9.91
CA GLN A 2 8.83 -0.91 -9.44
C GLN A 2 8.72 -0.79 -7.91
N GLY A 3 8.53 -1.90 -7.19
CA GLY A 3 8.45 -1.89 -5.72
C GLY A 3 9.66 -1.26 -5.02
N ALA A 4 10.86 -1.62 -5.45
CA ALA A 4 12.09 -1.07 -4.88
C ALA A 4 12.23 0.45 -5.11
N ALA A 5 11.76 0.96 -6.25
CA ALA A 5 11.76 2.41 -6.50
C ALA A 5 10.79 3.13 -5.57
N ILE A 6 9.62 2.55 -5.32
CA ILE A 6 8.61 3.08 -4.40
C ILE A 6 9.15 3.14 -2.97
N GLU A 7 9.83 2.08 -2.50
CA GLU A 7 10.45 2.08 -1.18
C GLU A 7 11.53 3.17 -1.05
N GLN A 8 12.33 3.39 -2.10
CA GLN A 8 13.37 4.43 -2.08
C GLN A 8 12.78 5.84 -2.05
N LEU A 9 11.69 6.09 -2.77
CA LEU A 9 10.97 7.37 -2.69
C LEU A 9 10.45 7.62 -1.28
N ALA A 10 9.80 6.62 -0.67
CA ALA A 10 9.25 6.73 0.68
C ALA A 10 10.32 6.96 1.77
N LYS A 11 11.55 6.48 1.54
CA LYS A 11 12.69 6.72 2.44
C LYS A 11 13.27 8.14 2.31
N ASN A 12 13.30 8.68 1.09
CA ASN A 12 13.93 9.96 0.81
C ASN A 12 12.98 11.16 1.03
N PHE A 13 11.67 10.93 1.05
CA PHE A 13 10.64 11.96 1.18
C PHE A 13 9.53 11.53 2.15
N PRO A 14 9.83 11.37 3.45
CA PRO A 14 8.80 11.05 4.44
C PRO A 14 7.80 12.20 4.54
N ASP A 15 6.51 11.86 4.62
CA ASP A 15 5.39 12.80 4.84
C ASP A 15 5.17 13.85 3.73
N ASP A 16 5.82 13.71 2.58
CA ASP A 16 5.55 14.55 1.41
C ASP A 16 4.22 14.14 0.78
N LEU A 17 3.22 15.02 0.87
CA LEU A 17 1.90 14.81 0.27
C LEU A 17 1.95 14.60 -1.25
N ALA A 18 2.97 15.12 -1.94
CA ALA A 18 3.16 14.86 -3.37
C ALA A 18 3.51 13.39 -3.63
N MET A 19 4.15 12.71 -2.67
CA MET A 19 4.47 11.28 -2.77
C MET A 19 3.27 10.39 -2.50
N LEU A 20 2.28 10.87 -1.73
CA LEU A 20 1.04 10.12 -1.52
C LEU A 20 0.35 9.80 -2.85
N GLU A 21 0.29 10.74 -3.79
CA GLU A 21 -0.33 10.50 -5.11
C GLU A 21 0.39 9.38 -5.88
N VAL A 22 1.71 9.36 -5.84
CA VAL A 22 2.54 8.33 -6.49
C VAL A 22 2.24 6.95 -5.89
N PHE A 23 2.23 6.85 -4.55
CA PHE A 23 1.93 5.59 -3.87
C PHE A 23 0.49 5.15 -4.11
N TYR A 24 -0.45 6.09 -4.06
CA TYR A 24 -1.87 5.81 -4.27
C TYR A 24 -2.10 5.26 -5.68
N ASN A 25 -1.51 5.91 -6.70
CA ASN A 25 -1.58 5.44 -8.07
C ASN A 25 -0.99 4.03 -8.23
N CYS A 26 0.13 3.72 -7.57
CA CYS A 26 0.66 2.36 -7.58
C CYS A 26 -0.30 1.37 -6.91
N ALA A 27 -0.83 1.69 -5.72
CA ALA A 27 -1.73 0.80 -5.00
C ALA A 27 -3.02 0.48 -5.79
N VAL A 28 -3.49 1.41 -6.63
CA VAL A 28 -4.72 1.24 -7.42
C VAL A 28 -4.47 0.66 -8.81
N ASN A 29 -3.48 1.16 -9.54
CA ASN A 29 -3.35 0.95 -10.98
C ASN A 29 -2.17 0.06 -11.39
N ASP A 30 -1.33 -0.37 -10.45
CA ASP A 30 -0.20 -1.24 -10.80
C ASP A 30 -0.70 -2.59 -11.35
N SER A 31 -0.25 -2.91 -12.56
CA SER A 31 -0.70 -4.06 -13.33
C SER A 31 0.03 -5.35 -12.97
N PHE A 32 0.72 -5.41 -11.82
CA PHE A 32 1.44 -6.60 -11.39
C PHE A 32 0.54 -7.85 -11.40
N ASP A 33 0.95 -8.81 -12.21
CA ASP A 33 0.31 -10.11 -12.46
C ASP A 33 1.27 -11.30 -12.26
N GLY A 34 2.49 -11.03 -11.78
CA GLY A 34 3.54 -12.02 -11.58
C GLY A 34 3.48 -12.74 -10.22
N SER A 35 4.33 -13.76 -10.05
CA SER A 35 4.57 -14.36 -8.73
C SER A 35 5.41 -13.42 -7.87
N HIS A 36 5.07 -13.29 -6.59
CA HIS A 36 5.85 -12.54 -5.61
C HIS A 36 6.14 -13.37 -4.37
N ASP A 37 7.19 -12.97 -3.66
CA ASP A 37 7.57 -13.52 -2.37
C ASP A 37 8.12 -12.42 -1.46
N ILE A 38 8.66 -12.82 -0.31
CA ILE A 38 9.21 -11.88 0.68
C ILE A 38 10.39 -11.03 0.17
N PHE A 39 11.11 -11.48 -0.87
CA PHE A 39 12.25 -10.77 -1.45
C PHE A 39 11.84 -9.93 -2.67
N THR A 40 10.70 -10.25 -3.26
CA THR A 40 10.15 -9.57 -4.45
C THR A 40 8.68 -9.21 -4.24
N PRO A 41 8.35 -8.36 -3.26
CA PRO A 41 6.96 -8.12 -2.89
C PRO A 41 6.16 -7.45 -4.01
N ASN A 42 4.86 -7.73 -4.02
CA ASN A 42 3.89 -7.09 -4.92
C ASN A 42 3.95 -5.55 -4.76
N PRO A 43 4.11 -4.76 -5.84
CA PRO A 43 4.16 -3.29 -5.75
C PRO A 43 2.94 -2.68 -5.07
N ARG A 44 1.73 -3.23 -5.28
CA ARG A 44 0.51 -2.77 -4.61
C ARG A 44 0.57 -2.99 -3.10
N TYR A 45 1.16 -4.10 -2.66
CA TYR A 45 1.41 -4.36 -1.23
C TYR A 45 2.33 -3.28 -0.64
N ILE A 46 3.46 -3.01 -1.29
CA ILE A 46 4.46 -2.05 -0.82
C ILE A 46 3.85 -0.65 -0.72
N ALA A 47 3.16 -0.22 -1.76
CA ALA A 47 2.50 1.07 -1.81
C ALA A 47 1.45 1.21 -0.70
N LEU A 48 0.62 0.19 -0.50
CA LEU A 48 -0.39 0.17 0.56
C LEU A 48 0.25 0.24 1.96
N ASP A 49 1.30 -0.52 2.22
CA ASP A 49 2.02 -0.51 3.50
C ASP A 49 2.64 0.87 3.81
N ILE A 50 3.23 1.52 2.80
CA ILE A 50 3.76 2.90 2.94
C ILE A 50 2.64 3.88 3.28
N ILE A 51 1.51 3.83 2.55
CA ILE A 51 0.39 4.75 2.77
C ILE A 51 -0.16 4.60 4.19
N ILE A 52 -0.30 3.37 4.68
CA ILE A 52 -0.77 3.11 6.05
C ILE A 52 0.21 3.66 7.09
N LYS A 53 1.52 3.51 6.87
CA LYS A 53 2.55 3.93 7.84
C LYS A 53 2.74 5.44 7.88
N GLN A 54 2.79 6.10 6.72
CA GLN A 54 3.15 7.52 6.62
C GLN A 54 1.93 8.43 6.53
N PHE A 55 0.81 7.93 6.02
CA PHE A 55 -0.37 8.73 5.73
C PHE A 55 -1.63 8.18 6.42
N SER A 56 -1.48 7.59 7.61
CA SER A 56 -2.58 6.98 8.38
C SER A 56 -3.76 7.93 8.62
N GLN A 57 -3.47 9.21 8.86
CA GLN A 57 -4.47 10.25 9.12
C GLN A 57 -5.07 10.87 7.84
N HIS A 58 -4.55 10.50 6.67
CA HIS A 58 -5.07 11.03 5.42
C HIS A 58 -6.44 10.42 5.10
N PRO A 59 -7.45 11.22 4.69
CA PRO A 59 -8.83 10.75 4.50
C PRO A 59 -8.97 9.66 3.42
N GLN A 60 -8.02 9.54 2.50
CA GLN A 60 -8.04 8.52 1.44
C GLN A 60 -7.46 7.17 1.87
N THR A 61 -6.77 7.09 3.01
CA THR A 61 -6.08 5.85 3.42
C THR A 61 -7.07 4.75 3.82
N LEU A 62 -8.08 5.08 4.64
CA LEU A 62 -9.09 4.11 5.05
C LEU A 62 -9.96 3.61 3.87
N PRO A 63 -10.45 4.47 2.96
CA PRO A 63 -11.11 4.02 1.73
C PRO A 63 -10.26 3.09 0.87
N LEU A 64 -8.99 3.45 0.62
CA LEU A 64 -8.07 2.62 -0.15
C LEU A 64 -7.87 1.25 0.51
N LEU A 65 -7.65 1.26 1.82
CA LEU A 65 -7.42 0.04 2.58
C LEU A 65 -8.65 -0.90 2.56
N ARG A 66 -9.87 -0.34 2.60
CA ARG A 66 -11.12 -1.11 2.40
C ARG A 66 -11.23 -1.69 1.00
N ASP A 67 -10.92 -0.90 -0.03
CA ASP A 67 -10.95 -1.38 -1.41
C ASP A 67 -9.95 -2.51 -1.63
N LYS A 68 -8.70 -2.37 -1.14
CA LYS A 68 -7.69 -3.42 -1.31
C LYS A 68 -8.01 -4.70 -0.53
N ALA A 69 -8.72 -4.60 0.59
CA ALA A 69 -9.14 -5.76 1.36
C ALA A 69 -10.21 -6.62 0.66
N GLU A 70 -11.08 -5.99 -0.13
CA GLU A 70 -12.18 -6.67 -0.82
C GLU A 70 -11.80 -7.05 -2.26
N ASN A 71 -11.15 -6.14 -2.99
CA ASN A 71 -11.11 -6.16 -4.44
C ASN A 71 -9.71 -6.32 -5.05
N ASP A 72 -8.63 -6.30 -4.27
CA ASP A 72 -7.30 -6.50 -4.88
C ASP A 72 -7.22 -7.88 -5.55
N PRO A 73 -6.73 -8.03 -6.78
CA PRO A 73 -6.67 -9.34 -7.42
C PRO A 73 -5.67 -10.28 -6.73
N ASP A 74 -4.69 -9.74 -6.01
CA ASP A 74 -3.69 -10.52 -5.27
C ASP A 74 -4.17 -10.90 -3.86
N GLU A 75 -4.14 -12.20 -3.54
CA GLU A 75 -4.63 -12.71 -2.27
C GLU A 75 -3.84 -12.21 -1.06
N GLU A 76 -2.52 -12.06 -1.19
CA GLU A 76 -1.66 -11.61 -0.09
C GLU A 76 -1.87 -10.12 0.17
N VAL A 77 -2.09 -9.32 -0.88
CA VAL A 77 -2.51 -7.91 -0.72
C VAL A 77 -3.85 -7.82 0.02
N ARG A 78 -4.86 -8.64 -0.37
CA ARG A 78 -6.16 -8.68 0.33
C ARG A 78 -5.99 -9.06 1.80
N LYS A 79 -5.24 -10.13 2.10
CA LYS A 79 -5.00 -10.59 3.48
C LYS A 79 -4.33 -9.53 4.34
N PHE A 80 -3.30 -8.88 3.80
CA PHE A 80 -2.60 -7.79 4.48
C PHE A 80 -3.56 -6.64 4.77
N ALA A 81 -4.34 -6.21 3.78
CA ALA A 81 -5.30 -5.12 3.94
C ALA A 81 -6.38 -5.46 4.98
N GLN A 82 -6.95 -6.67 4.93
CA GLN A 82 -7.93 -7.13 5.92
C GLN A 82 -7.34 -7.16 7.34
N LYS A 83 -6.09 -7.59 7.50
CA LYS A 83 -5.39 -7.54 8.78
C LYS A 83 -5.27 -6.10 9.28
N LYS A 84 -4.83 -5.19 8.41
CA LYS A 84 -4.68 -3.77 8.75
C LYS A 84 -6.01 -3.10 9.08
N LEU A 85 -7.10 -3.45 8.41
CA LEU A 85 -8.44 -2.96 8.76
C LEU A 85 -8.89 -3.37 10.16
N ARG A 86 -8.58 -4.60 10.58
CA ARG A 86 -8.87 -5.06 11.95
C ARG A 86 -8.05 -4.28 12.97
N GLU A 87 -6.80 -3.96 12.65
CA GLU A 87 -5.92 -3.15 13.50
C GLU A 87 -6.32 -1.67 13.53
N TRP A 88 -6.94 -1.15 12.46
CA TRP A 88 -7.29 0.27 12.29
C TRP A 88 -8.17 0.84 13.42
N GLY A 89 -9.04 0.02 14.02
CA GLY A 89 -9.92 0.40 15.13
C GLY A 89 -9.33 0.18 16.53
N VAL A 90 -8.16 -0.43 16.65
CA VAL A 90 -7.52 -0.83 17.92
C VAL A 90 -6.32 0.10 18.25
N GLY A 91 -6.33 1.32 17.70
CA GLY A 91 -5.33 2.35 17.98
C GLY A 91 -4.09 2.24 17.10
N MET A 92 -4.21 2.68 15.85
CA MET A 92 -3.06 3.23 15.14
C MET A 92 -2.75 4.64 15.63
#